data_AF-A0A1L8MKG5-F1
#
_entry.id   AF-A0A1L8MKG5-F1
#
_cell.length_a   1.000
_cell.length_b   1.000
_cell.length_c   1.000
_cell.angle_alpha   90.00
_cell.angle_beta   90.00
_cell.angle_gamma   90.00
#
_symmetry.space_group_name_H-M   'P 1'
#
loop_
_entity.id
_entity.type
_entity.pdbx_description
1 polymer ?
#
loop_
_entity_poly.entity_id
_entity_poly.type
_entity_poly.pdbx_seq_one_letter_code
_entity_poly.pdbx_strand_id
1 'polypeptide(L)'
;MPFFLPRRLVEFEYLGGTEENTDYEYRELAEQYEKDIDFAFFFVNFGTTKDEYLELTKREKLFIMKAWEDKKVSDSETMRNAVLNAVNNALRKKGSKFQDLWKRKQQPANMEVVNAHMEIIQQSEEKEGKSWVDMVYQANNLKKPQREGVENG
;
A
#
# COMPACT_ATOMS: atom_id res chain seq x y z
N MET A 1 21.14 3.72 21.88
CA MET A 1 20.17 4.40 21.00
C MET A 1 20.11 3.62 19.69
N PRO A 2 19.02 2.90 19.37
CA PRO A 2 18.90 2.25 18.08
C PRO A 2 18.50 3.31 17.05
N PHE A 3 19.49 3.81 16.32
CA PHE A 3 19.27 4.73 15.21
C PHE A 3 18.59 3.99 14.04
N PHE A 4 17.36 4.40 13.76
CA PHE A 4 16.84 4.60 12.40
C PHE A 4 16.90 3.42 11.42
N LEU A 5 16.09 2.39 11.68
CA LEU A 5 15.44 1.64 10.60
C LEU A 5 13.96 2.03 10.61
N PRO A 6 13.53 2.97 9.76
CA PRO A 6 12.12 3.29 9.65
C PRO A 6 11.38 2.02 9.22
N ARG A 7 10.35 1.63 9.99
CA ARG A 7 9.32 0.67 9.56
C ARG A 7 8.63 1.08 8.24
N ARG A 8 8.94 2.26 7.71
CA ARG A 8 8.43 2.87 6.48
C ARG A 8 8.86 2.13 5.20
N LEU A 9 9.98 1.39 5.22
CA LEU A 9 10.72 1.07 3.99
C LEU A 9 10.26 -0.13 3.14
N VAL A 10 9.23 -0.93 3.51
CA VAL A 10 9.12 -2.26 2.87
C VAL A 10 7.76 -2.65 2.27
N GLU A 11 6.61 -2.20 2.78
CA GLU A 11 5.33 -2.83 2.32
C GLU A 11 4.31 -1.92 1.63
N PHE A 12 4.25 -0.61 1.91
CA PHE A 12 3.12 0.22 1.40
C PHE A 12 3.45 1.68 0.99
N GLU A 13 4.71 2.10 0.96
CA GLU A 13 5.04 3.52 0.71
C GLU A 13 4.74 3.98 -0.73
N TYR A 14 4.89 3.08 -1.71
CA TYR A 14 4.67 3.36 -3.14
C TYR A 14 3.27 3.88 -3.50
N LEU A 15 2.26 3.70 -2.64
CA LEU A 15 0.88 4.18 -2.86
C LEU A 15 0.35 5.04 -1.71
N GLY A 16 1.26 5.61 -0.92
CA GLY A 16 0.96 6.41 0.25
C GLY A 16 0.71 5.55 1.48
N GLY A 17 1.36 5.89 2.59
CA GLY A 17 1.12 5.27 3.89
C GLY A 17 -0.32 5.43 4.38
N THR A 18 -0.70 4.65 5.38
CA THR A 18 -1.89 4.92 6.21
C THR A 18 -1.58 6.02 7.21
N GLU A 19 -2.59 6.75 7.68
CA GLU A 19 -2.42 7.76 8.75
C GLU A 19 -1.80 7.14 10.02
N GLU A 20 -2.10 5.86 10.30
CA GLU A 20 -1.50 5.10 11.40
C GLU A 20 0.02 4.88 11.29
N ASN A 21 0.59 4.91 10.08
CA ASN A 21 2.03 4.80 9.85
C ASN A 21 2.68 6.17 9.57
N THR A 22 1.91 7.25 9.71
CA THR A 22 2.40 8.60 9.49
C THR A 22 3.01 9.12 10.78
N ASP A 23 4.33 9.30 10.76
CA ASP A 23 5.09 9.91 11.84
C ASP A 23 4.95 11.43 11.73
N TYR A 24 3.96 11.99 12.42
CA TYR A 24 3.62 13.41 12.38
C TYR A 24 4.78 14.29 12.86
N GLU A 25 5.45 13.89 13.93
CA GLU A 25 6.64 14.57 14.48
C GLU A 25 7.75 14.70 13.42
N TYR A 26 7.98 13.63 12.65
CA TYR A 26 8.94 13.67 11.56
C TYR A 26 8.50 14.60 10.42
N ARG A 27 7.21 14.64 10.08
CA ARG A 27 6.71 15.53 9.02
C ARG A 27 6.94 16.99 9.37
N GLU A 28 6.58 17.40 10.59
CA GLU A 28 6.77 18.78 11.05
C GLU A 28 8.26 19.18 11.05
N LEU A 29 9.16 18.26 11.46
CA LEU A 29 10.60 18.48 11.38
C LEU A 29 11.10 18.53 9.92
N ALA A 30 10.54 17.72 9.04
CA ALA A 30 10.93 17.62 7.63
C ALA A 30 10.47 18.83 6.80
N GLU A 31 9.40 19.54 7.18
CA GLU A 31 8.94 20.75 6.48
C GLU A 31 10.05 21.79 6.31
N GLN A 32 10.93 21.92 7.30
CA GLN A 32 12.06 22.86 7.24
C GLN A 32 13.12 22.48 6.18
N TYR A 33 13.17 21.20 5.80
CA TYR A 33 14.15 20.61 4.89
C TYR A 33 13.54 20.07 3.60
N GLU A 34 12.26 20.35 3.33
CA GLU A 34 11.51 19.82 2.19
C GLU A 34 12.28 19.99 0.87
N LYS A 35 12.85 21.18 0.64
CA LYS A 35 13.65 21.48 -0.55
C LYS A 35 14.91 20.62 -0.68
N ASP A 36 15.61 20.35 0.44
CA ASP A 36 16.81 19.52 0.42
C ASP A 36 16.46 18.04 0.20
N ILE A 37 15.32 17.60 0.73
CA ILE A 37 14.79 16.24 0.57
C ILE A 37 14.40 16.00 -0.89
N ASP A 38 13.63 16.91 -1.49
CA ASP A 38 13.23 16.85 -2.90
C ASP A 38 14.43 16.85 -3.83
N PHE A 39 15.40 17.72 -3.55
CA PHE A 39 16.64 17.77 -4.30
C PHE A 39 17.44 16.46 -4.18
N ALA A 40 17.55 15.91 -2.97
CA ALA A 40 18.24 14.63 -2.75
C ALA A 40 17.56 13.48 -3.51
N PHE A 41 16.22 13.44 -3.52
CA PHE A 41 15.47 12.48 -4.32
C PHE A 41 15.79 12.61 -5.82
N PHE A 42 15.78 13.84 -6.34
CA PHE A 42 16.10 14.09 -7.75
C PHE A 42 17.53 13.63 -8.07
N PHE A 43 18.50 14.07 -7.27
CA PHE A 43 19.91 13.79 -7.45
C PHE A 43 20.20 12.28 -7.54
N VAL A 44 19.61 11.50 -6.63
CA VAL A 44 19.85 10.04 -6.53
C VAL A 44 19.18 9.26 -7.68
N ASN A 45 18.11 9.80 -8.27
CA ASN A 45 17.35 9.12 -9.33
C ASN A 45 17.76 9.51 -10.74
N PHE A 46 18.07 10.79 -10.97
CA PHE A 46 18.37 11.33 -12.29
C PHE A 46 19.87 11.64 -12.50
N GLY A 47 20.66 11.64 -11.42
CA GLY A 47 22.09 11.92 -11.46
C GLY A 47 22.39 13.42 -11.46
N THR A 48 23.67 13.75 -11.60
CA THR A 48 24.21 15.12 -11.59
C THR A 48 25.49 15.18 -12.41
N THR A 49 25.94 16.38 -12.74
CA THR A 49 27.30 16.61 -13.23
C THR A 49 28.30 16.76 -12.07
N LYS A 50 29.60 16.62 -12.38
CA LYS A 50 30.66 16.76 -11.38
C LYS A 50 30.70 18.17 -10.78
N ASP A 51 30.45 19.19 -11.59
CA ASP A 51 30.54 20.59 -11.17
C ASP A 51 29.40 20.94 -10.20
N GLU A 52 28.17 20.52 -10.52
CA GLU A 52 27.01 20.61 -9.63
C GLU A 52 27.28 19.94 -8.27
N TYR A 53 27.93 18.76 -8.25
CA TYR A 53 28.27 18.07 -7.00
C TYR A 53 29.24 18.87 -6.10
N LEU A 54 30.17 19.61 -6.71
CA LEU A 54 31.15 20.41 -5.96
C LEU A 54 30.51 21.64 -5.33
N GLU A 55 29.48 22.20 -5.95
CA GLU A 55 28.71 23.34 -5.45
C GLU A 55 27.81 22.98 -4.25
N LEU A 56 27.52 21.70 -4.06
CA LEU A 56 26.67 21.23 -2.97
C LEU A 56 27.22 21.58 -1.58
N THR A 57 26.31 22.07 -0.74
CA THR A 57 26.54 22.28 0.68
C THR A 57 26.72 20.94 1.41
N LYS A 58 27.38 20.98 2.57
CA LYS A 58 27.53 19.79 3.43
C LYS A 58 26.18 19.19 3.83
N ARG A 59 25.16 20.04 3.99
CA ARG A 59 23.80 19.63 4.36
C ARG A 59 23.15 18.82 3.24
N GLU A 60 23.15 19.34 2.02
CA GLU A 60 22.57 18.64 0.85
C GLU A 60 23.27 17.30 0.61
N LYS A 61 24.59 17.24 0.78
CA LYS A 61 25.35 15.97 0.66
C LYS A 61 24.87 14.91 1.66
N LEU A 62 24.55 15.29 2.90
CA LEU A 62 24.02 14.35 3.90
C LEU A 62 22.64 13.82 3.51
N PHE A 63 21.75 14.69 3.03
CA PHE A 63 20.43 14.27 2.52
C PHE A 63 20.55 13.35 1.31
N ILE A 64 21.46 13.64 0.37
CA ILE A 64 21.74 12.78 -0.78
C ILE A 64 22.25 11.40 -0.34
N MET A 65 23.21 11.35 0.59
CA MET A 65 23.71 10.08 1.11
C MET A 65 22.59 9.26 1.73
N LYS A 66 21.73 9.92 2.52
CA LYS A 66 20.59 9.26 3.13
C LYS A 66 19.59 8.74 2.10
N ALA A 67 19.22 9.56 1.13
CA ALA A 67 18.32 9.17 0.03
C ALA A 67 18.90 8.01 -0.80
N TRP A 68 20.22 7.97 -0.97
CA TRP A 68 20.89 6.86 -1.66
C TRP A 68 20.81 5.55 -0.87
N GLU A 69 21.02 5.58 0.44
CA GLU A 69 20.84 4.42 1.32
C GLU A 69 19.40 3.90 1.23
N ASP A 70 18.43 4.79 1.34
CA ASP A 70 17.01 4.44 1.31
C ASP A 70 16.61 3.83 -0.06
N LYS A 71 17.10 4.41 -1.17
CA LYS A 71 16.94 3.81 -2.50
C LYS A 71 17.54 2.42 -2.59
N LYS A 72 18.76 2.22 -2.10
CA LYS A 72 19.42 0.90 -2.14
C LYS A 72 18.65 -0.16 -1.39
N VAL A 73 18.14 0.18 -0.20
CA VAL A 73 17.29 -0.71 0.57
C VAL A 73 15.99 -1.01 -0.19
N SER A 74 15.31 0.02 -0.69
CA SER A 74 14.06 -0.12 -1.44
C SER A 74 14.21 -0.99 -2.70
N ASP A 75 15.25 -0.76 -3.49
CA ASP A 75 15.56 -1.54 -4.70
C ASP A 75 15.80 -3.02 -4.35
N SER A 76 16.55 -3.27 -3.27
CA SER A 76 16.89 -4.63 -2.84
C SER A 76 15.67 -5.40 -2.32
N GLU A 77 14.80 -4.74 -1.56
CA GLU A 77 13.55 -5.33 -1.07
C GLU A 77 12.55 -5.53 -2.21
N THR A 78 12.46 -4.59 -3.15
CA THR A 78 11.61 -4.72 -4.33
C THR A 78 12.04 -5.91 -5.18
N MET A 79 13.34 -6.09 -5.39
CA MET A 79 13.89 -7.27 -6.09
C MET A 79 13.56 -8.56 -5.34
N ARG A 80 13.79 -8.61 -4.03
CA ARG A 80 13.45 -9.76 -3.19
C ARG A 80 11.96 -10.12 -3.31
N ASN A 81 11.08 -9.14 -3.18
CA ASN A 81 9.63 -9.31 -3.29
C ASN A 81 9.20 -9.76 -4.69
N ALA A 82 9.81 -9.21 -5.74
CA ALA A 82 9.56 -9.64 -7.12
C ALA A 82 9.92 -11.11 -7.34
N VAL A 83 11.09 -11.55 -6.85
CA VAL A 83 11.52 -12.95 -6.94
C VAL A 83 10.58 -13.86 -6.17
N LEU A 84 10.24 -13.53 -4.91
CA LEU A 84 9.32 -14.31 -4.10
C LEU A 84 7.93 -14.41 -4.75
N ASN A 85 7.42 -13.30 -5.27
CA ASN A 85 6.14 -13.27 -6.00
C ASN A 85 6.19 -14.16 -7.25
N ALA A 86 7.27 -14.09 -8.04
CA ALA A 86 7.44 -14.91 -9.23
C ALA A 86 7.48 -16.41 -8.90
N VAL A 87 8.27 -16.80 -7.89
CA VAL A 87 8.37 -18.20 -7.42
C VAL A 87 7.01 -18.71 -6.95
N ASN A 88 6.30 -17.93 -6.12
CA ASN A 88 4.98 -18.30 -5.64
C ASN A 88 3.96 -18.45 -6.78
N ASN A 89 3.99 -17.55 -7.77
CA ASN A 89 3.12 -17.62 -8.93
C ASN A 89 3.44 -18.81 -9.86
N ALA A 90 4.71 -19.20 -9.96
CA ALA A 90 5.15 -20.37 -10.71
C ALA A 90 4.71 -21.68 -10.02
N LEU A 91 4.80 -21.73 -8.69
CA LEU A 91 4.41 -22.88 -7.87
C LEU A 91 2.92 -22.92 -7.51
N ARG A 92 2.11 -22.00 -8.03
CA ARG A 92 0.69 -21.88 -7.68
C ARG A 92 -0.11 -23.10 -8.14
N LYS A 93 -1.17 -23.43 -7.38
CA LYS A 93 -2.10 -24.51 -7.75
C LYS A 93 -2.81 -24.18 -9.07
N LYS A 94 -3.00 -25.17 -9.94
CA LYS A 94 -3.80 -24.99 -11.16
C LYS A 94 -5.21 -24.47 -10.82
N GLY A 95 -5.59 -23.34 -11.42
CA GLY A 95 -6.86 -22.66 -11.17
C GLY A 95 -6.83 -21.64 -10.02
N SER A 96 -5.74 -21.49 -9.27
CA SER A 96 -5.59 -20.39 -8.31
C SER A 96 -5.31 -19.08 -9.04
N LYS A 97 -5.80 -17.97 -8.45
CA LYS A 97 -5.55 -16.62 -8.97
C LYS A 97 -4.06 -16.29 -8.98
N PHE A 98 -3.64 -15.50 -9.96
CA PHE A 98 -2.31 -14.92 -10.01
C PHE A 98 -2.18 -13.85 -8.92
N GLN A 99 -1.04 -13.81 -8.23
CA GLN A 99 -0.75 -12.81 -7.22
C GLN A 99 0.00 -11.65 -7.88
N ASP A 100 -0.61 -10.47 -7.94
CA ASP A 100 0.07 -9.29 -8.47
C ASP A 100 1.21 -8.83 -7.54
N LEU A 101 2.34 -8.45 -8.13
CA LEU A 101 3.46 -7.85 -7.40
C LEU A 101 3.04 -6.49 -6.80
N TRP A 102 2.41 -5.65 -7.63
CA TRP A 102 1.91 -4.34 -7.25
C TRP A 102 0.44 -4.45 -6.85
N LYS A 103 0.16 -4.36 -5.55
CA LYS A 103 -1.21 -4.35 -5.04
C LYS A 103 -1.77 -2.94 -5.12
N ARG A 104 -2.97 -2.79 -5.70
CA ARG A 104 -3.69 -1.51 -5.62
C ARG A 104 -4.07 -1.24 -4.16
N LYS A 105 -3.76 -0.05 -3.67
CA LYS A 105 -4.24 0.43 -2.36
C LYS A 105 -5.76 0.51 -2.43
N GLN A 106 -6.44 -0.21 -1.54
CA GLN A 106 -7.88 -0.07 -1.38
C GLN A 106 -8.17 1.27 -0.69
N GLN A 107 -9.04 2.07 -1.29
CA GLN A 107 -9.50 3.29 -0.64
C GLN A 107 -10.39 2.92 0.55
N PRO A 108 -10.28 3.60 1.70
CA PRO A 108 -11.23 3.41 2.79
C PRO A 108 -12.64 3.64 2.24
N ALA A 109 -13.55 2.72 2.53
CA ALA A 109 -14.93 2.86 2.10
C ALA A 109 -15.54 4.10 2.74
N ASN A 110 -16.33 4.89 1.98
CA ASN A 110 -17.08 5.98 2.56
C ASN A 110 -18.17 5.39 3.46
N MET A 111 -17.96 5.49 4.78
CA MET A 111 -18.84 4.85 5.76
C MET A 111 -20.26 5.41 5.74
N GLU A 112 -20.46 6.68 5.37
CA GLU A 112 -21.81 7.24 5.24
C GLU A 112 -22.59 6.56 4.11
N VAL A 113 -21.94 6.39 2.96
CA VAL A 113 -22.52 5.71 1.79
C VAL A 113 -22.77 4.23 2.09
N VAL A 114 -21.82 3.57 2.76
CA VAL A 114 -21.97 2.17 3.17
C VAL A 114 -23.15 2.02 4.13
N ASN A 115 -23.25 2.87 5.15
CA ASN A 115 -24.34 2.81 6.12
C ASN A 115 -25.69 3.09 5.47
N ALA A 116 -25.79 4.08 4.59
CA ALA A 116 -27.01 4.36 3.83
C ALA A 116 -27.44 3.17 2.96
N HIS A 117 -26.49 2.50 2.30
CA HIS A 117 -26.79 1.29 1.53
C HIS A 117 -27.24 0.14 2.43
N MET A 118 -26.62 -0.04 3.61
CA MET A 118 -27.02 -1.07 4.56
C MET A 118 -28.44 -0.84 5.10
N GLU A 119 -28.82 0.40 5.39
CA GLU A 119 -30.19 0.75 5.80
C GLU A 119 -31.21 0.44 4.70
N ILE A 120 -30.92 0.77 3.44
CA ILE A 120 -31.78 0.46 2.29
C ILE A 120 -31.94 -1.06 2.13
N ILE A 121 -30.83 -1.81 2.26
CA ILE A 121 -30.86 -3.28 2.19
C ILE A 121 -31.73 -3.83 3.31
N GLN A 122 -31.57 -3.34 4.55
CA GLN A 122 -32.35 -3.81 5.69
C GLN A 122 -33.85 -3.53 5.51
N GLN A 123 -34.22 -2.34 5.04
CA GLN A 123 -35.61 -2.01 4.73
C GLN A 123 -36.20 -2.85 3.59
N SER A 124 -35.40 -3.17 2.56
CA SER A 124 -35.81 -4.06 1.47
C SER A 124 -35.98 -5.50 1.96
N GLU A 125 -35.07 -6.00 2.81
CA GLU A 125 -35.18 -7.33 3.42
C GLU A 125 -36.39 -7.46 4.34
N GLU A 126 -36.77 -6.42 5.08
CA GLU A 126 -37.98 -6.40 5.92
C GLU A 126 -39.27 -6.45 5.10
N LYS A 127 -39.30 -5.79 3.94
CA LYS A 127 -40.49 -5.69 3.08
C LYS A 127 -40.65 -6.87 2.12
N GLU A 128 -39.55 -7.32 1.52
CA GLU A 128 -39.55 -8.25 0.38
C GLU A 128 -38.88 -9.59 0.70
N GLY A 129 -38.24 -9.69 1.88
CA GLY A 129 -37.51 -10.88 2.31
C GLY A 129 -36.16 -11.06 1.61
N LYS A 130 -35.44 -12.13 1.95
CA LYS A 130 -34.07 -12.41 1.47
C LYS A 130 -34.02 -13.18 0.14
N SER A 131 -35.16 -13.38 -0.50
CA SER A 131 -35.29 -14.21 -1.70
C SER A 131 -34.57 -13.61 -2.91
N TRP A 132 -34.46 -12.28 -2.98
CA TRP A 132 -33.75 -11.60 -4.07
C TRP A 132 -32.26 -11.94 -4.12
N VAL A 133 -31.63 -12.22 -2.97
CA VAL A 133 -30.23 -12.65 -2.92
C VAL A 133 -30.07 -13.98 -3.66
N ASP A 134 -30.97 -14.93 -3.44
CA ASP A 134 -30.93 -16.23 -4.12
C ASP A 134 -31.14 -16.09 -5.64
N MET A 135 -32.02 -15.18 -6.07
CA MET A 135 -32.24 -14.86 -7.48
C MET A 135 -30.98 -14.28 -8.14
N VAL A 136 -30.24 -13.40 -7.46
CA VAL A 136 -28.98 -12.83 -7.97
C VAL A 136 -27.91 -13.90 -8.16
N TYR A 137 -27.79 -14.84 -7.23
CA TYR A 137 -26.84 -15.96 -7.37
C TYR A 137 -27.22 -16.87 -8.56
N GLN A 138 -28.51 -17.21 -8.69
CA GLN A 138 -29.00 -18.02 -9.81
C GLN A 138 -28.79 -17.34 -11.17
N ALA A 139 -29.11 -16.04 -11.28
CA ALA A 139 -28.95 -15.28 -12.52
C ALA A 139 -27.49 -15.18 -12.99
N ASN A 140 -26.54 -15.17 -12.04
CA ASN A 140 -25.11 -15.13 -12.34
C ASN A 140 -24.48 -16.54 -12.52
N ASN A 141 -25.27 -17.61 -12.53
CA ASN A 141 -24.79 -19.00 -12.53
C ASN A 141 -23.80 -19.31 -11.38
N LEU A 142 -23.95 -18.62 -10.25
CA LEU A 142 -23.13 -18.79 -9.06
C LEU A 142 -23.89 -19.60 -8.01
N LYS A 143 -23.20 -20.52 -7.32
CA LYS A 143 -23.76 -21.18 -6.15
C LYS A 143 -23.61 -20.26 -4.94
N LYS A 144 -24.70 -20.03 -4.22
CA LYS A 144 -24.66 -19.31 -2.93
C LYS A 144 -23.73 -20.07 -1.98
N PRO A 145 -22.75 -19.40 -1.34
CA PRO A 145 -21.87 -20.04 -0.38
C PRO A 145 -22.71 -20.52 0.81
N GLN A 146 -22.69 -21.82 1.09
CA GLN A 146 -23.20 -22.37 2.34
C GLN A 146 -22.22 -21.94 3.43
N ARG A 147 -22.61 -20.98 4.28
CA ARG A 147 -21.90 -20.76 5.53
C ARG A 147 -22.27 -21.93 6.44
N GLU A 148 -21.36 -22.88 6.64
CA GLU A 148 -21.41 -23.70 7.84
C GLU A 148 -21.40 -22.71 9.01
N GLY A 149 -22.43 -22.77 9.86
CA GLY A 149 -22.53 -21.91 11.02
C GLY A 149 -21.29 -22.15 11.88
N VAL A 150 -20.43 -21.15 12.01
CA VAL A 150 -19.42 -21.16 13.05
C VAL A 150 -20.20 -20.96 14.35
N GLU A 151 -20.45 -22.04 15.06
CA GLU A 151 -20.86 -21.99 16.46
C GLU A 151 -19.74 -21.29 17.23
N ASN A 152 -19.95 -20.02 17.57
CA ASN A 152 -19.11 -19.33 18.52
C ASN A 152 -19.43 -19.90 19.90
N GLY A 153 -18.60 -20.84 20.36
CA GLY A 153 -18.50 -21.27 21.76
C GLY A 153 -17.70 -20.30 22.60
#